data_AF-A0A3A4WPI9-F1
#
_entry.id   AF-A0A3A4WPI9-F1
#
_cell.length_a   1.000
_cell.length_b   1.000
_cell.length_c   1.000
_cell.angle_alpha   90.00
_cell.angle_beta   90.00
_cell.angle_gamma   90.00
#
_symmetry.space_group_name_H-M   'P 1'
#
loop_
_entity.id
_entity.type
_entity.pdbx_description
1 polymer ?
#
loop_
_entity_poly.entity_id
_entity_poly.type
_entity_poly.pdbx_seq_one_letter_code
_entity_poly.pdbx_strand_id
1 'polypeptide(L)'
;MVVGGGISGIQAALDLACSGYKVYLVEKAPTIGGKMAQLDKTFPTNDCSMCIESPKFIECNRHPNIEILTLAEVESVEGEAGDFGVTLIKKPRYIIESKCKGCTTCSEYCPVFVPDPFNQNLSMNKAVHIYFAQAVPLVPYIDASCHYLQDRKCTICEGACKNNALDLHQTAEKIEIKVGAIVLAPGYEVFDPKLRGDYGYGKLQNVVTSLDFERLLCATGPFEGEILRPSDKKHPHNIAWIHCVGSRRVTPGDNSYCSAVCCAYTQKQVILTKDHDAEAKATIFHNDIRSYGKGFERFYQRAENLPGVRFIRSYASIGKEIPESKNITIRYSTAEDGVKEEEFDLVVLSVGLSPPADAKVMAGKFGIALDSRGFCKTNPVNPMETSRPGIFVSGAFQGPMDIPESVVTASGA
;
A
#
# COMPACT_ATOMS: atom_id res chain seq x y z
N MET A 1 6.75 -8.83 20.05
CA MET A 1 6.82 -9.02 18.58
C MET A 1 5.90 -8.03 17.93
N VAL A 2 6.29 -7.47 16.79
CA VAL A 2 5.43 -6.63 15.93
C VAL A 2 5.23 -7.35 14.61
N VAL A 3 3.98 -7.47 14.16
CA VAL A 3 3.60 -8.20 12.94
C VAL A 3 3.04 -7.22 11.91
N GLY A 4 3.79 -7.04 10.83
CA GLY A 4 3.55 -6.02 9.79
C GLY A 4 4.57 -4.89 9.89
N GLY A 5 5.32 -4.67 8.82
CA GLY A 5 6.39 -3.69 8.70
C GLY A 5 6.00 -2.43 7.93
N GLY A 6 4.72 -2.04 7.94
CA GLY A 6 4.32 -0.70 7.50
C GLY A 6 4.65 0.38 8.53
N ILE A 7 4.37 1.65 8.22
CA ILE A 7 4.65 2.79 9.13
C ILE A 7 4.20 2.58 10.59
N SER A 8 3.03 1.96 10.79
CA SER A 8 2.50 1.64 12.13
C SER A 8 3.39 0.63 12.86
N GLY A 9 3.76 -0.47 12.22
CA GLY A 9 4.60 -1.48 12.85
C GLY A 9 6.05 -1.03 13.04
N ILE A 10 6.57 -0.23 12.10
CA ILE A 10 7.87 0.43 12.22
C ILE A 10 7.91 1.34 13.45
N GLN A 11 6.89 2.19 13.62
CA GLN A 11 6.81 3.08 14.77
C GLN A 11 6.72 2.30 16.09
N ALA A 12 5.83 1.31 16.17
CA ALA A 12 5.69 0.49 17.37
C ALA A 12 7.00 -0.24 17.71
N ALA A 13 7.70 -0.76 16.71
CA ALA A 13 8.98 -1.42 16.91
C ALA A 13 10.05 -0.46 17.44
N LEU A 14 10.13 0.77 16.92
CA LEU A 14 11.06 1.80 17.38
C LEU A 14 10.77 2.19 18.83
N ASP A 15 9.52 2.51 19.17
CA ASP A 15 9.17 3.00 20.51
C ASP A 15 9.40 1.92 21.58
N LEU A 16 9.04 0.67 21.30
CA LEU A 16 9.32 -0.47 22.18
C LEU A 16 10.84 -0.70 22.34
N ALA A 17 11.58 -0.61 21.25
CA ALA A 17 13.02 -0.87 21.27
C ALA A 17 13.80 0.23 21.99
N CYS A 18 13.41 1.51 21.79
CA CYS A 18 13.93 2.67 22.51
C CYS A 18 13.59 2.64 24.00
N SER A 19 12.47 1.98 24.36
CA SER A 19 12.11 1.71 25.77
C SER A 19 12.91 0.54 26.39
N GLY A 20 13.81 -0.08 25.63
CA GLY A 20 14.72 -1.13 26.12
C GLY A 20 14.26 -2.56 25.87
N TYR A 21 13.16 -2.78 25.15
CA TYR A 21 12.68 -4.12 24.84
C TYR A 21 13.31 -4.70 23.57
N LYS A 22 13.62 -6.00 23.57
CA LYS A 22 13.95 -6.74 22.34
C LYS A 22 12.67 -6.89 21.50
N VAL A 23 12.73 -6.51 20.23
CA VAL A 23 11.62 -6.53 19.28
C VAL A 23 11.99 -7.39 18.07
N TYR A 24 11.10 -8.32 17.75
CA TYR A 24 11.07 -8.99 16.45
C TYR A 24 10.03 -8.29 15.58
N LEU A 25 10.45 -7.70 14.46
CA LEU A 25 9.57 -7.06 13.47
C LEU A 25 9.40 -8.00 12.28
N VAL A 26 8.24 -8.63 12.19
CA VAL A 26 7.92 -9.66 11.19
C VAL A 26 7.19 -9.02 10.02
N GLU A 27 7.68 -9.23 8.79
CA GLU A 27 7.10 -8.68 7.55
C GLU A 27 7.00 -9.77 6.48
N LYS A 28 5.81 -9.90 5.87
CA LYS A 28 5.51 -10.88 4.83
C LYS A 28 6.20 -10.55 3.50
N ALA A 29 6.37 -9.26 3.22
CA ALA A 29 7.04 -8.74 2.04
C ALA A 29 8.57 -8.88 2.16
N PRO A 30 9.31 -8.72 1.04
CA PRO A 30 10.77 -8.73 1.04
C PRO A 30 11.44 -7.58 1.80
N THR A 31 10.68 -6.57 2.22
CA THR A 31 11.13 -5.32 2.84
C THR A 31 10.02 -4.71 3.68
N ILE A 32 10.40 -3.92 4.68
CA ILE A 32 9.48 -3.03 5.40
C ILE A 32 9.10 -1.81 4.53
N GLY A 33 8.06 -1.08 4.92
CA GLY A 33 7.54 0.15 4.29
C GLY A 33 6.03 0.13 4.00
N GLY A 34 5.44 -1.05 3.82
CA GLY A 34 4.01 -1.20 3.57
C GLY A 34 3.50 -0.31 2.42
N LYS A 35 2.26 0.19 2.55
CA LYS A 35 1.62 1.04 1.54
C LYS A 35 2.15 2.47 1.49
N MET A 36 2.65 2.99 2.61
CA MET A 36 3.22 4.33 2.69
C MET A 36 4.41 4.46 1.75
N ALA A 37 5.18 3.38 1.59
CA ALA A 37 6.31 3.37 0.69
C ALA A 37 5.95 3.51 -0.80
N GLN A 38 4.70 3.21 -1.16
CA GLN A 38 4.19 3.35 -2.51
C GLN A 38 3.71 4.77 -2.84
N LEU A 39 3.53 5.63 -1.84
CA LEU A 39 3.03 6.99 -2.02
C LEU A 39 4.14 7.92 -2.49
N ASP A 40 3.81 8.90 -3.33
CA ASP A 40 4.76 9.96 -3.70
C ASP A 40 4.92 10.97 -2.56
N LYS A 41 3.82 11.65 -2.22
CA LYS A 41 3.74 12.59 -1.09
C LYS A 41 2.64 12.23 -0.10
N THR A 42 2.62 12.88 1.05
CA THR A 42 1.61 12.70 2.10
C THR A 42 0.84 13.98 2.38
N PHE A 43 -0.49 13.88 2.49
CA PHE A 43 -1.33 15.00 2.91
C PHE A 43 -1.25 15.20 4.44
N PRO A 44 -1.53 16.41 4.95
CA PRO A 44 -1.83 17.65 4.23
C PRO A 44 -0.58 18.49 3.92
N THR A 45 0.61 18.04 4.31
CA THR A 45 1.85 18.82 4.20
C THR A 45 2.46 18.77 2.80
N ASN A 46 2.13 17.75 2.00
CA ASN A 46 2.79 17.39 0.75
C ASN A 46 4.28 17.09 0.93
N ASP A 47 4.68 16.60 2.10
CA ASP A 47 6.02 16.03 2.27
C ASP A 47 6.17 14.76 1.43
N CYS A 48 7.35 14.53 0.87
CA CYS A 48 7.67 13.27 0.21
C CYS A 48 7.56 12.12 1.22
N SER A 49 6.84 11.06 0.86
CA SER A 49 6.61 9.91 1.74
C SER A 49 7.93 9.27 2.17
N MET A 50 8.85 9.08 1.22
CA MET A 50 10.19 8.54 1.52
C MET A 50 11.03 9.46 2.39
N CYS A 51 10.86 10.79 2.34
CA CYS A 51 11.62 11.70 3.19
C CYS A 51 11.29 11.52 4.67
N ILE A 52 10.06 11.12 5.00
CA ILE A 52 9.63 10.86 6.37
C ILE A 52 9.76 9.39 6.78
N GLU A 53 9.61 8.47 5.82
CA GLU A 53 9.63 7.03 6.10
C GLU A 53 11.05 6.44 6.10
N SER A 54 11.90 6.83 5.13
CA SER A 54 13.24 6.23 4.98
C SER A 54 14.15 6.40 6.19
N PRO A 55 14.15 7.53 6.96
CA PRO A 55 14.93 7.62 8.18
C PRO A 55 14.54 6.54 9.20
N LYS A 56 13.24 6.25 9.33
CA LYS A 56 12.73 5.21 10.24
C LYS A 56 13.15 3.80 9.79
N PHE A 57 13.23 3.55 8.49
CA PHE A 57 13.77 2.27 8.00
C PHE A 57 15.21 2.04 8.45
N ILE A 58 16.04 3.07 8.30
CA ILE A 58 17.45 3.02 8.68
C ILE A 58 17.61 2.92 10.20
N GLU A 59 16.78 3.64 10.96
CA GLU A 59 16.73 3.55 12.41
C GLU A 59 16.37 2.12 12.85
N CYS A 60 15.30 1.53 12.32
CA CYS A 60 14.93 0.15 12.62
C CYS A 60 16.05 -0.84 12.29
N ASN A 61 16.65 -0.73 11.11
CA ASN A 61 17.67 -1.65 10.64
C ASN A 61 18.98 -1.57 11.44
N ARG A 62 19.27 -0.43 12.06
CA ARG A 62 20.48 -0.23 12.87
C ARG A 62 20.22 -0.37 14.37
N HIS A 63 18.97 -0.46 14.79
CA HIS A 63 18.64 -0.51 16.21
C HIS A 63 19.05 -1.87 16.81
N PRO A 64 19.87 -1.91 17.88
CA PRO A 64 20.41 -3.16 18.42
C PRO A 64 19.34 -4.09 18.99
N ASN A 65 18.22 -3.52 19.44
CA ASN A 65 17.09 -4.27 19.99
C ASN A 65 16.04 -4.67 18.94
N ILE A 66 16.19 -4.30 17.66
CA ILE A 66 15.21 -4.69 16.62
C ILE A 66 15.82 -5.75 15.72
N GLU A 67 15.06 -6.82 15.50
CA GLU A 67 15.38 -7.86 14.55
C GLU A 67 14.31 -7.91 13.48
N ILE A 68 14.68 -7.55 12.25
CA ILE A 68 13.77 -7.51 11.11
C ILE A 68 13.74 -8.88 10.45
N LEU A 69 12.56 -9.49 10.41
CA LEU A 69 12.30 -10.79 9.79
C LEU A 69 11.39 -10.59 8.58
N THR A 70 11.98 -10.30 7.42
CA THR A 70 11.26 -10.20 6.14
C THR A 70 11.03 -11.56 5.50
N LEU A 71 10.08 -11.62 4.55
CA LEU A 71 9.61 -12.88 3.96
C LEU A 71 9.12 -13.88 5.01
N ALA A 72 8.72 -13.41 6.19
CA ALA A 72 8.33 -14.23 7.30
C ALA A 72 6.85 -14.00 7.64
N GLU A 73 6.14 -15.08 7.90
CA GLU A 73 4.73 -15.06 8.30
C GLU A 73 4.55 -15.88 9.57
N VAL A 74 3.66 -15.43 10.45
CA VAL A 74 3.29 -16.20 11.65
C VAL A 74 2.45 -17.40 11.22
N GLU A 75 2.85 -18.60 11.65
CA GLU A 75 2.12 -19.85 11.44
C GLU A 75 1.18 -20.12 12.62
N SER A 76 1.68 -20.07 13.85
CA SER A 76 0.91 -20.33 15.07
C SER A 76 1.36 -19.44 16.24
N VAL A 77 0.43 -19.19 17.16
CA VAL A 77 0.67 -18.47 18.42
C VAL A 77 0.02 -19.23 19.58
N GLU A 78 0.86 -19.75 20.46
CA GLU A 78 0.47 -20.51 21.65
C GLU A 78 0.88 -19.75 22.92
N GLY A 79 0.23 -20.08 24.05
CA GLY A 79 0.50 -19.43 25.35
C GLY A 79 -0.40 -18.23 25.65
N GLU A 80 0.03 -17.42 26.60
CA GLU A 80 -0.75 -16.33 27.20
C GLU A 80 0.10 -15.07 27.40
N ALA A 81 -0.55 -13.98 27.83
CA ALA A 81 0.11 -12.70 28.04
C ALA A 81 1.34 -12.85 28.95
N GLY A 82 2.51 -12.45 28.46
CA GLY A 82 3.79 -12.60 29.15
C GLY A 82 4.62 -13.82 28.74
N ASP A 83 4.01 -14.86 28.15
CA ASP A 83 4.70 -16.09 27.73
C ASP A 83 4.04 -16.69 26.47
N PHE A 84 4.23 -16.02 25.33
CA PHE A 84 3.81 -16.54 24.02
C PHE A 84 4.94 -17.30 23.34
N GLY A 85 4.60 -18.49 22.83
CA GLY A 85 5.39 -19.21 21.82
C GLY A 85 4.86 -18.91 20.43
N VAL A 86 5.69 -18.31 19.57
CA VAL A 86 5.33 -17.94 18.21
C VAL A 86 6.17 -18.74 17.21
N THR A 87 5.49 -19.41 16.28
CA THR A 87 6.13 -20.09 15.17
C THR A 87 6.03 -19.22 13.92
N LEU A 88 7.16 -18.96 13.26
CA LEU A 88 7.24 -18.27 11.98
C LEU A 88 7.67 -19.21 10.86
N ILE A 89 7.18 -18.95 9.66
CA ILE A 89 7.69 -19.53 8.41
C ILE A 89 8.36 -18.43 7.60
N LYS A 90 9.68 -18.52 7.46
CA LYS A 90 10.47 -17.65 6.58
C LYS A 90 10.58 -18.30 5.20
N LYS A 91 9.99 -17.66 4.20
CA LYS A 91 10.07 -18.09 2.80
C LYS A 91 11.51 -17.94 2.28
N PRO A 92 11.96 -18.83 1.38
CA PRO A 92 13.28 -18.71 0.81
C PRO A 92 13.37 -17.42 0.00
N ARG A 93 14.39 -16.61 0.31
CA ARG A 93 14.77 -15.44 -0.51
C ARG A 93 15.54 -15.87 -1.75
N TYR A 94 16.12 -17.08 -1.69
CA TYR A 94 17.10 -17.64 -2.63
C TYR A 94 18.40 -16.83 -2.69
N ILE A 95 18.65 -16.03 -1.65
CA ILE A 95 19.81 -15.17 -1.48
C ILE A 95 20.25 -15.24 -0.02
N ILE A 96 21.54 -15.47 0.20
CA ILE A 96 22.20 -15.43 1.49
C ILE A 96 22.40 -13.96 1.87
N GLU A 97 21.52 -13.47 2.76
CA GLU A 97 21.43 -12.06 3.16
C GLU A 97 22.77 -11.50 3.67
N SER A 98 23.53 -12.30 4.45
CA SER A 98 24.83 -11.90 4.99
C SER A 98 25.95 -11.70 3.97
N LYS A 99 25.83 -12.30 2.78
CA LYS A 99 26.80 -12.15 1.67
C LYS A 99 26.37 -11.11 0.65
N CYS A 100 25.08 -10.79 0.58
CA CYS A 100 24.56 -9.86 -0.41
C CYS A 100 25.00 -8.42 -0.12
N LYS A 101 25.28 -7.68 -1.19
CA LYS A 101 25.64 -6.24 -1.13
C LYS A 101 24.60 -5.33 -1.78
N GLY A 102 23.49 -5.88 -2.26
CA GLY A 102 22.43 -5.10 -2.91
C GLY A 102 22.83 -4.43 -4.24
N CYS A 103 23.87 -4.91 -4.93
CA CYS A 103 24.44 -4.25 -6.12
C CYS A 103 23.67 -4.49 -7.44
N THR A 104 22.54 -5.20 -7.38
CA THR A 104 21.61 -5.46 -8.51
C THR A 104 22.18 -6.07 -9.80
N THR A 105 23.45 -6.47 -9.85
CA THR A 105 24.06 -7.13 -11.03
C THR A 105 23.28 -8.38 -11.46
N CYS A 106 22.77 -9.17 -10.51
CA CYS A 106 21.93 -10.33 -10.83
C CYS A 106 20.65 -9.97 -11.61
N SER A 107 20.07 -8.80 -11.35
CA SER A 107 18.88 -8.29 -12.03
C SER A 107 19.18 -7.92 -13.48
N GLU A 108 20.32 -7.27 -13.74
CA GLU A 108 20.74 -6.85 -15.08
C GLU A 108 20.82 -8.05 -16.05
N TYR A 109 21.37 -9.18 -15.58
CA TYR A 109 21.53 -10.39 -16.40
C TYR A 109 20.30 -11.31 -16.41
N CYS A 110 19.26 -11.03 -15.61
CA CYS A 110 18.08 -11.88 -15.56
C CYS A 110 17.27 -11.78 -16.86
N PRO A 111 17.00 -12.89 -17.58
CA PRO A 111 16.22 -12.85 -18.81
C PRO A 111 14.70 -12.80 -18.56
N VAL A 112 14.24 -13.13 -17.36
CA VAL A 112 12.82 -13.24 -17.03
C VAL A 112 12.29 -11.89 -16.58
N PHE A 113 11.22 -11.44 -17.23
CA PHE A 113 10.46 -10.27 -16.84
C PHE A 113 9.19 -10.70 -16.11
N VAL A 114 8.87 -10.01 -15.01
CA VAL A 114 7.67 -10.24 -14.19
C VAL A 114 6.94 -8.93 -14.00
N PRO A 115 5.60 -8.91 -13.86
CA PRO A 115 4.88 -7.71 -13.46
C PRO A 115 5.42 -7.18 -12.14
N ASP A 116 5.53 -5.86 -11.98
CA ASP A 116 6.02 -5.21 -10.76
C ASP A 116 4.88 -4.89 -9.79
N PRO A 117 4.65 -5.66 -8.72
CA PRO A 117 3.51 -5.44 -7.82
C PRO A 117 3.64 -4.13 -7.02
N PHE A 118 4.87 -3.67 -6.75
CA PHE A 118 5.11 -2.40 -6.06
C PHE A 118 4.65 -1.22 -6.93
N ASN A 119 4.87 -1.31 -8.24
CA ASN A 119 4.37 -0.36 -9.23
C ASN A 119 2.97 -0.69 -9.77
N GLN A 120 2.15 -1.43 -9.01
CA GLN A 120 0.78 -1.82 -9.38
C GLN A 120 0.68 -2.55 -10.73
N ASN A 121 1.74 -3.27 -11.12
CA ASN A 121 1.89 -3.96 -12.39
C ASN A 121 1.83 -3.03 -13.62
N LEU A 122 2.06 -1.71 -13.43
CA LEU A 122 2.16 -0.73 -14.53
C LEU A 122 3.49 -0.81 -15.27
N SER A 123 4.49 -1.45 -14.66
CA SER A 123 5.80 -1.77 -15.24
C SER A 123 6.14 -3.25 -15.02
N MET A 124 7.23 -3.67 -15.67
CA MET A 124 7.83 -4.98 -15.49
C MET A 124 9.11 -4.84 -14.67
N ASN A 125 9.38 -5.83 -13.81
CA ASN A 125 10.65 -6.02 -13.14
C ASN A 125 11.31 -7.32 -13.62
N LYS A 126 12.47 -7.66 -13.06
CA LYS A 126 13.18 -8.92 -13.31
C LYS A 126 12.79 -9.96 -12.28
N ALA A 127 12.87 -11.26 -12.60
CA ALA A 127 12.55 -12.29 -11.61
C ALA A 127 13.43 -12.19 -10.35
N VAL A 128 14.70 -11.77 -10.48
CA VAL A 128 15.53 -11.38 -9.33
C VAL A 128 15.66 -9.85 -9.28
N HIS A 129 15.12 -9.22 -8.24
CA HIS A 129 15.13 -7.75 -8.10
C HIS A 129 15.00 -7.29 -6.64
N ILE A 130 15.32 -6.02 -6.41
CA ILE A 130 15.01 -5.32 -5.14
C ILE A 130 13.59 -4.77 -5.26
N TYR A 131 12.78 -4.96 -4.21
CA TYR A 131 11.34 -4.63 -4.22
C TYR A 131 11.06 -3.15 -4.52
N PHE A 132 11.85 -2.23 -3.98
CA PHE A 132 11.90 -0.81 -4.36
C PHE A 132 13.26 -0.20 -3.99
N ALA A 133 13.61 0.96 -4.56
CA ALA A 133 14.98 1.49 -4.50
C ALA A 133 15.52 1.74 -3.07
N GLN A 134 14.66 2.12 -2.12
CA GLN A 134 15.02 2.38 -0.72
C GLN A 134 14.66 1.22 0.23
N ALA A 135 14.50 0.00 -0.31
CA ALA A 135 14.09 -1.16 0.47
C ALA A 135 15.03 -1.47 1.64
N VAL A 136 14.44 -1.89 2.75
CA VAL A 136 15.13 -2.34 3.95
C VAL A 136 14.57 -3.71 4.37
N PRO A 137 15.39 -4.77 4.39
CA PRO A 137 16.81 -4.80 4.03
C PRO A 137 17.02 -4.58 2.52
N LEU A 138 18.15 -3.96 2.14
CA LEU A 138 18.53 -3.72 0.74
C LEU A 138 19.10 -4.99 0.10
N VAL A 139 18.26 -6.02 0.01
CA VAL A 139 18.60 -7.34 -0.52
C VAL A 139 17.56 -7.71 -1.59
N PRO A 140 17.97 -8.18 -2.77
CA PRO A 140 17.03 -8.68 -3.76
C PRO A 140 16.27 -9.92 -3.25
N TYR A 141 15.24 -10.32 -3.96
CA TYR A 141 14.58 -11.62 -3.80
C TYR A 141 14.31 -12.22 -5.19
N ILE A 142 14.01 -13.51 -5.24
CA ILE A 142 13.66 -14.20 -6.48
C ILE A 142 12.17 -14.53 -6.50
N ASP A 143 11.47 -14.02 -7.51
CA ASP A 143 10.06 -14.28 -7.79
C ASP A 143 9.82 -15.71 -8.27
N ALA A 144 8.64 -16.25 -7.95
CA ALA A 144 8.23 -17.60 -8.31
C ALA A 144 8.21 -17.88 -9.82
N SER A 145 8.14 -16.83 -10.65
CA SER A 145 8.22 -16.93 -12.12
C SER A 145 9.63 -17.25 -12.63
N CYS A 146 10.64 -17.29 -11.77
CA CYS A 146 12.00 -17.66 -12.14
C CYS A 146 12.06 -19.06 -12.78
N HIS A 147 12.63 -19.17 -13.99
CA HIS A 147 12.77 -20.45 -14.68
C HIS A 147 13.56 -21.48 -13.88
N TYR A 148 14.51 -21.09 -13.03
CA TYR A 148 15.12 -22.08 -12.13
C TYR A 148 14.11 -22.71 -11.17
N LEU A 149 13.24 -21.90 -10.56
CA LEU A 149 12.26 -22.38 -9.59
C LEU A 149 11.16 -23.20 -10.27
N GLN A 150 10.82 -22.88 -11.52
CA GLN A 150 9.79 -23.59 -12.29
C GLN A 150 10.30 -24.89 -12.92
N ASP A 151 11.43 -24.85 -13.62
CA ASP A 151 11.89 -25.96 -14.46
C ASP A 151 13.41 -26.22 -14.45
N ARG A 152 14.15 -25.56 -13.53
CA ARG A 152 15.59 -25.75 -13.30
C ARG A 152 16.49 -25.39 -14.49
N LYS A 153 16.03 -24.58 -15.45
CA LYS A 153 16.79 -24.29 -16.69
C LYS A 153 17.77 -23.12 -16.64
N CYS A 154 17.69 -22.21 -15.67
CA CYS A 154 18.45 -20.95 -15.69
C CYS A 154 19.24 -20.72 -14.40
N THR A 155 20.56 -20.54 -14.48
CA THR A 155 21.44 -20.23 -13.32
C THR A 155 22.30 -18.99 -13.54
N ILE A 156 21.95 -18.15 -14.53
CA ILE A 156 22.76 -17.00 -14.95
C ILE A 156 23.08 -16.05 -13.78
N CYS A 157 22.11 -15.80 -12.91
CA CYS A 157 22.26 -14.90 -11.77
C CYS A 157 23.29 -15.40 -10.73
N GLU A 158 23.48 -16.72 -10.60
CA GLU A 158 24.50 -17.30 -9.74
C GLU A 158 25.90 -16.97 -10.28
N GLY A 159 26.13 -17.18 -11.58
CA GLY A 159 27.40 -16.85 -12.24
C GLY A 159 27.70 -15.35 -12.27
N ALA A 160 26.67 -14.49 -12.33
CA ALA A 160 26.83 -13.04 -12.28
C ALA A 160 27.19 -12.51 -10.88
N CYS A 161 26.88 -13.26 -9.81
CA CYS A 161 27.08 -12.79 -8.44
C CYS A 161 28.51 -13.01 -7.94
N LYS A 162 29.34 -11.96 -8.01
CA LYS A 162 30.73 -12.00 -7.50
C LYS A 162 30.84 -12.30 -6.00
N ASN A 163 29.78 -12.06 -5.22
CA ASN A 163 29.75 -12.30 -3.77
C ASN A 163 29.31 -13.71 -3.39
N ASN A 164 28.95 -14.56 -4.37
CA ASN A 164 28.41 -15.91 -4.13
C ASN A 164 27.25 -15.89 -3.11
N ALA A 165 26.35 -14.91 -3.30
CA ALA A 165 25.22 -14.67 -2.40
C ALA A 165 23.93 -15.36 -2.88
N LEU A 166 23.88 -15.88 -4.10
CA LEU A 166 22.71 -16.59 -4.61
C LEU A 166 22.75 -18.04 -4.11
N ASP A 167 21.60 -18.52 -3.67
CA ASP A 167 21.39 -19.92 -3.28
C ASP A 167 19.98 -20.33 -3.69
N LEU A 168 19.87 -20.85 -4.92
CA LEU A 168 18.59 -21.23 -5.52
C LEU A 168 17.98 -22.50 -4.91
N HIS A 169 18.70 -23.15 -3.99
CA HIS A 169 18.28 -24.35 -3.29
C HIS A 169 17.67 -24.06 -1.90
N GLN A 170 17.66 -22.79 -1.46
CA GLN A 170 17.03 -22.42 -0.19
C GLN A 170 15.58 -22.94 -0.11
N THR A 171 15.25 -23.48 1.05
CA THR A 171 13.90 -23.91 1.41
C THR A 171 13.31 -23.00 2.48
N ALA A 172 12.01 -23.09 2.70
CA ALA A 172 11.38 -22.39 3.81
C ALA A 172 11.99 -22.85 5.15
N GLU A 173 12.16 -21.90 6.06
CA GLU A 173 12.71 -22.13 7.40
C GLU A 173 11.61 -21.91 8.45
N LYS A 174 11.56 -22.80 9.43
CA LYS A 174 10.68 -22.67 10.60
C LYS A 174 11.47 -22.08 11.76
N ILE A 175 10.99 -20.96 12.30
CA ILE A 175 11.66 -20.22 13.38
C ILE A 175 10.73 -20.17 14.58
N GLU A 176 11.20 -20.60 15.75
CA GLU A 176 10.45 -20.54 17.01
C GLU A 176 10.96 -19.38 17.87
N ILE A 177 10.05 -18.51 18.31
CA ILE A 177 10.37 -17.30 19.07
C ILE A 177 9.47 -17.21 20.29
N LYS A 178 10.07 -16.90 21.44
CA LYS A 178 9.33 -16.55 22.67
C LYS A 178 9.19 -15.05 22.82
N VAL A 179 7.98 -14.56 23.11
CA VAL A 179 7.71 -13.14 23.33
C VAL A 179 6.68 -12.91 24.44
N GLY A 180 6.80 -11.79 25.16
CA GLY A 180 5.83 -11.43 26.20
C GLY A 180 4.54 -10.76 25.67
N ALA A 181 4.63 -10.08 24.53
CA ALA A 181 3.51 -9.37 23.92
C ALA A 181 3.63 -9.33 22.39
N ILE A 182 2.48 -9.14 21.71
CA ILE A 182 2.37 -9.08 20.25
C ILE A 182 1.60 -7.83 19.84
N VAL A 183 2.12 -7.04 18.90
CA VAL A 183 1.42 -5.92 18.27
C VAL A 183 1.11 -6.29 16.82
N LEU A 184 -0.16 -6.26 16.45
CA LEU A 184 -0.64 -6.52 15.09
C LEU A 184 -0.76 -5.20 14.32
N ALA A 185 0.09 -5.04 13.30
CA ALA A 185 0.11 -3.88 12.41
C ALA A 185 0.09 -4.30 10.92
N PRO A 186 -0.79 -5.22 10.48
CA PRO A 186 -0.77 -5.76 9.11
C PRO A 186 -1.25 -4.76 8.05
N GLY A 187 -1.76 -3.60 8.47
CA GLY A 187 -2.27 -2.56 7.58
C GLY A 187 -3.64 -2.89 7.01
N TYR A 188 -3.79 -2.67 5.70
CA TYR A 188 -5.05 -2.74 4.97
C TYR A 188 -4.79 -3.19 3.52
N GLU A 189 -5.85 -3.59 2.82
CA GLU A 189 -5.83 -3.76 1.36
C GLU A 189 -6.61 -2.64 0.67
N VAL A 190 -6.17 -2.27 -0.54
CA VAL A 190 -6.94 -1.35 -1.36
C VAL A 190 -8.14 -2.08 -1.96
N PHE A 191 -9.32 -1.48 -1.95
CA PHE A 191 -10.50 -2.07 -2.59
C PHE A 191 -10.24 -2.33 -4.08
N ASP A 192 -10.46 -3.56 -4.54
CA ASP A 192 -10.34 -3.94 -5.95
C ASP A 192 -11.65 -3.63 -6.70
N PRO A 193 -11.67 -2.62 -7.60
CA PRO A 193 -12.87 -2.29 -8.37
C PRO A 193 -13.32 -3.39 -9.34
N LYS A 194 -12.45 -4.37 -9.68
CA LYS A 194 -12.81 -5.50 -10.56
C LYS A 194 -13.92 -6.36 -9.95
N LEU A 195 -14.01 -6.42 -8.62
CA LEU A 195 -15.03 -7.21 -7.92
C LEU A 195 -16.46 -6.76 -8.26
N ARG A 196 -16.64 -5.48 -8.57
CA ARG A 196 -17.93 -4.92 -9.01
C ARG A 196 -18.01 -4.76 -10.52
N GLY A 197 -16.91 -4.36 -11.16
CA GLY A 197 -16.83 -4.16 -12.60
C GLY A 197 -17.67 -2.99 -13.14
N ASP A 198 -18.20 -2.13 -12.26
CA ASP A 198 -19.09 -1.02 -12.61
C ASP A 198 -18.35 0.22 -13.14
N TYR A 199 -17.04 0.31 -12.90
CA TYR A 199 -16.19 1.40 -13.40
C TYR A 199 -15.24 1.00 -14.54
N GLY A 200 -15.33 -0.23 -15.07
CA GLY A 200 -14.47 -0.67 -16.19
C GLY A 200 -12.98 -0.83 -15.87
N TYR A 201 -12.57 -0.72 -14.59
CA TYR A 201 -11.18 -0.95 -14.17
C TYR A 201 -10.68 -2.34 -14.61
N GLY A 202 -9.46 -2.38 -15.16
CA GLY A 202 -8.86 -3.60 -15.73
C GLY A 202 -9.34 -3.97 -17.13
N LYS A 203 -10.37 -3.30 -17.66
CA LYS A 203 -10.81 -3.43 -19.07
C LYS A 203 -10.50 -2.17 -19.86
N LEU A 204 -10.80 -1.00 -19.29
CA LEU A 204 -10.54 0.31 -19.85
C LEU A 204 -9.17 0.78 -19.37
N GLN A 205 -8.22 0.95 -20.29
CA GLN A 205 -6.81 1.19 -19.94
C GLN A 205 -6.61 2.53 -19.22
N ASN A 206 -7.41 3.54 -19.53
CA ASN A 206 -7.33 4.87 -18.92
C ASN A 206 -8.25 5.05 -17.70
N VAL A 207 -8.75 3.94 -17.14
CA VAL A 207 -9.34 3.92 -15.81
C VAL A 207 -8.34 3.28 -14.86
N VAL A 208 -7.84 4.07 -13.91
CA VAL A 208 -6.82 3.66 -12.93
C VAL A 208 -7.34 3.84 -11.52
N THR A 209 -6.78 3.14 -10.54
CA THR A 209 -7.05 3.41 -9.12
C THR A 209 -6.23 4.60 -8.61
N SER A 210 -6.60 5.13 -7.45
CA SER A 210 -5.79 6.14 -6.79
C SER A 210 -4.39 5.63 -6.44
N LEU A 211 -4.21 4.35 -6.12
CA LEU A 211 -2.87 3.79 -5.86
C LEU A 211 -2.06 3.59 -7.15
N ASP A 212 -2.71 3.23 -8.26
CA ASP A 212 -2.06 3.28 -9.58
C ASP A 212 -1.55 4.69 -9.87
N PHE A 213 -2.40 5.70 -9.62
CA PHE A 213 -2.06 7.11 -9.82
C PHE A 213 -0.92 7.60 -8.91
N GLU A 214 -0.82 7.12 -7.66
CA GLU A 214 0.37 7.36 -6.82
C GLU A 214 1.65 6.86 -7.48
N ARG A 215 1.62 5.67 -8.10
CA ARG A 215 2.79 5.15 -8.80
C ARG A 215 3.10 5.96 -10.05
N LEU A 216 2.09 6.39 -10.82
CA LEU A 216 2.29 7.28 -11.97
C LEU A 216 2.97 8.59 -11.58
N LEU A 217 2.51 9.21 -10.49
CA LEU A 217 3.06 10.47 -9.97
C LEU A 217 4.48 10.34 -9.41
N CYS A 218 4.85 9.16 -8.92
CA CYS A 218 6.07 9.01 -8.13
C CYS A 218 7.32 9.04 -9.01
N ALA A 219 8.34 9.79 -8.59
CA ALA A 219 9.64 9.84 -9.26
C ALA A 219 10.35 8.48 -9.37
N THR A 220 10.08 7.56 -8.43
CA THR A 220 10.56 6.15 -8.48
C THR A 220 9.53 5.20 -9.08
N GLY A 221 8.48 5.75 -9.68
CA GLY A 221 7.40 5.04 -10.35
C GLY A 221 7.77 4.54 -11.74
N PRO A 222 6.84 3.84 -12.42
CA PRO A 222 7.07 3.23 -13.73
C PRO A 222 7.39 4.24 -14.85
N PHE A 223 7.01 5.52 -14.69
CA PHE A 223 7.23 6.58 -15.67
C PHE A 223 8.04 7.76 -15.08
N GLU A 224 8.85 7.49 -14.05
CA GLU A 224 9.82 8.46 -13.49
C GLU A 224 9.21 9.80 -13.04
N GLY A 225 7.94 9.78 -12.61
CA GLY A 225 7.20 10.96 -12.17
C GLY A 225 6.37 11.65 -13.25
N GLU A 226 6.43 11.16 -14.49
CA GLU A 226 5.59 11.67 -15.58
C GLU A 226 4.19 11.04 -15.52
N ILE A 227 3.16 11.89 -15.43
CA ILE A 227 1.75 11.43 -15.44
C ILE A 227 1.39 11.05 -16.88
N LEU A 228 1.55 9.77 -17.23
CA LEU A 228 1.28 9.25 -18.56
C LEU A 228 0.07 8.31 -18.56
N ARG A 229 -0.81 8.48 -19.56
CA ARG A 229 -1.96 7.61 -19.81
C ARG A 229 -1.48 6.18 -20.06
N PRO A 230 -2.06 5.15 -19.40
CA PRO A 230 -1.61 3.78 -19.60
C PRO A 230 -1.74 3.30 -21.05
N SER A 231 -2.73 3.78 -21.81
CA SER A 231 -3.03 3.32 -23.17
C SER A 231 -2.01 3.74 -24.23
N ASP A 232 -1.55 4.99 -24.19
CA ASP A 232 -0.76 5.59 -25.28
C ASP A 232 0.46 6.40 -24.79
N LYS A 233 0.69 6.42 -23.47
CA LYS A 233 1.81 7.11 -22.83
C LYS A 233 1.85 8.62 -23.10
N LYS A 234 0.71 9.26 -23.39
CA LYS A 234 0.61 10.72 -23.49
C LYS A 234 0.21 11.34 -22.14
N HIS A 235 0.52 12.62 -21.96
CA HIS A 235 0.04 13.38 -20.82
C HIS A 235 -1.48 13.58 -20.90
N PRO A 236 -2.24 13.25 -19.83
CA PRO A 236 -3.64 13.61 -19.74
C PRO A 236 -3.79 15.06 -19.28
N HIS A 237 -4.61 15.85 -19.99
CA HIS A 237 -4.87 17.25 -19.66
C HIS A 237 -6.25 17.45 -19.03
N ASN A 238 -7.20 16.52 -19.21
CA ASN A 238 -8.49 16.53 -18.51
C ASN A 238 -8.68 15.23 -17.70
N ILE A 239 -8.58 15.33 -16.38
CA ILE A 239 -8.58 14.17 -15.47
C ILE A 239 -9.79 14.23 -14.55
N ALA A 240 -10.47 13.10 -14.40
CA ALA A 240 -11.56 12.95 -13.45
C ALA A 240 -11.18 12.05 -12.26
N TRP A 241 -11.62 12.41 -11.06
CA TRP A 241 -11.58 11.56 -9.88
C TRP A 241 -13.00 11.18 -9.46
N ILE A 242 -13.24 9.90 -9.18
CA ILE A 242 -14.51 9.40 -8.64
C ILE A 242 -14.31 8.98 -7.19
N HIS A 243 -14.99 9.64 -6.26
CA HIS A 243 -14.94 9.30 -4.83
C HIS A 243 -15.77 8.08 -4.44
N CYS A 244 -15.49 7.59 -3.23
CA CYS A 244 -16.25 6.53 -2.56
C CYS A 244 -16.29 5.20 -3.35
N VAL A 245 -15.28 4.91 -4.17
CA VAL A 245 -15.19 3.64 -4.89
C VAL A 245 -14.88 2.54 -3.89
N GLY A 246 -15.82 1.61 -3.68
CA GLY A 246 -15.69 0.57 -2.66
C GLY A 246 -15.93 1.05 -1.22
N SER A 247 -16.65 2.15 -1.02
CA SER A 247 -16.99 2.69 0.30
C SER A 247 -18.36 3.35 0.33
N ARG A 248 -18.95 3.48 1.52
CA ARG A 248 -20.25 4.14 1.76
C ARG A 248 -21.37 3.59 0.87
N ARG A 249 -21.42 2.27 0.74
CA ARG A 249 -22.43 1.56 -0.05
C ARG A 249 -23.47 0.93 0.87
N VAL A 250 -24.73 0.99 0.46
CA VAL A 250 -25.86 0.42 1.21
C VAL A 250 -26.27 -0.97 0.69
N THR A 251 -25.69 -1.41 -0.43
CA THR A 251 -25.96 -2.74 -0.97
C THR A 251 -25.42 -3.81 -0.01
N PRO A 252 -26.22 -4.82 0.36
CA PRO A 252 -25.77 -5.89 1.24
C PRO A 252 -24.50 -6.57 0.71
N GLY A 253 -23.51 -6.75 1.60
CA GLY A 253 -22.20 -7.33 1.26
C GLY A 253 -21.15 -6.32 0.80
N ASP A 254 -21.52 -5.08 0.46
CA ASP A 254 -20.56 -4.01 0.19
C ASP A 254 -20.06 -3.35 1.50
N ASN A 255 -18.99 -2.55 1.36
CA ASN A 255 -18.45 -1.70 2.42
C ASN A 255 -19.37 -0.49 2.71
N SER A 256 -20.10 -0.55 3.81
CA SER A 256 -20.98 0.54 4.27
C SER A 256 -20.26 1.70 4.96
N TYR A 257 -19.01 1.49 5.37
CA TYR A 257 -18.20 2.48 6.06
C TYR A 257 -17.51 3.45 5.09
N CYS A 258 -17.03 4.57 5.62
CA CYS A 258 -16.16 5.49 4.91
C CYS A 258 -14.69 5.08 5.11
N SER A 259 -13.90 5.19 4.04
CA SER A 259 -12.47 4.88 4.08
C SER A 259 -11.59 6.00 4.63
N ALA A 260 -12.18 7.07 5.16
CA ALA A 260 -11.55 8.20 5.87
C ALA A 260 -10.55 9.06 5.07
N VAL A 261 -9.65 8.46 4.31
CA VAL A 261 -8.51 9.12 3.64
C VAL A 261 -8.76 9.54 2.20
N CYS A 262 -9.81 9.01 1.56
CA CYS A 262 -9.97 9.14 0.10
C CYS A 262 -10.26 10.56 -0.40
N CYS A 263 -10.95 11.39 0.38
CA CYS A 263 -11.07 12.80 0.04
C CYS A 263 -9.71 13.52 0.08
N ALA A 264 -8.92 13.26 1.13
CA ALA A 264 -7.66 13.96 1.36
C ALA A 264 -6.56 13.54 0.37
N TYR A 265 -6.40 12.24 0.09
CA TYR A 265 -5.41 11.82 -0.92
C TYR A 265 -5.78 12.32 -2.32
N THR A 266 -7.07 12.46 -2.66
CA THR A 266 -7.45 13.00 -3.97
C THR A 266 -7.12 14.48 -4.06
N GLN A 267 -7.40 15.26 -3.00
CA GLN A 267 -6.98 16.67 -2.94
C GLN A 267 -5.46 16.78 -3.15
N LYS A 268 -4.68 15.88 -2.55
CA LYS A 268 -3.23 15.78 -2.77
C LYS A 268 -2.91 15.47 -4.22
N GLN A 269 -3.50 14.42 -4.80
CA GLN A 269 -3.26 14.03 -6.19
C GLN A 269 -3.62 15.14 -7.16
N VAL A 270 -4.70 15.89 -6.91
CA VAL A 270 -5.10 17.06 -7.71
C VAL A 270 -4.06 18.18 -7.60
N ILE A 271 -3.63 18.54 -6.39
CA ILE A 271 -2.60 19.57 -6.19
C ILE A 271 -1.30 19.17 -6.90
N LEU A 272 -0.85 17.92 -6.74
CA LEU A 272 0.36 17.43 -7.40
C LEU A 272 0.21 17.40 -8.93
N THR A 273 -0.95 17.01 -9.44
CA THR A 273 -1.23 17.11 -10.89
C THR A 273 -1.09 18.54 -11.37
N LYS A 274 -1.60 19.54 -10.62
CA LYS A 274 -1.47 20.96 -10.96
C LYS A 274 -0.04 21.49 -10.82
N ASP A 275 0.75 20.93 -9.91
CA ASP A 275 2.19 21.25 -9.77
C ASP A 275 2.99 20.70 -10.98
N HIS A 276 2.60 19.55 -11.54
CA HIS A 276 3.21 18.96 -12.75
C HIS A 276 2.73 19.64 -14.05
N ASP A 277 1.42 19.92 -14.16
CA ASP A 277 0.80 20.60 -15.29
C ASP A 277 -0.19 21.67 -14.77
N ALA A 278 0.26 22.93 -14.83
CA ALA A 278 -0.51 24.08 -14.38
C ALA A 278 -1.79 24.32 -15.20
N GLU A 279 -1.90 23.76 -16.42
CA GLU A 279 -3.05 23.90 -17.31
C GLU A 279 -4.01 22.70 -17.22
N ALA A 280 -3.61 21.60 -16.57
CA ALA A 280 -4.45 20.42 -16.41
C ALA A 280 -5.79 20.77 -15.73
N LYS A 281 -6.87 20.24 -16.27
CA LYS A 281 -8.23 20.33 -15.72
C LYS A 281 -8.48 19.12 -14.82
N ALA A 282 -8.97 19.37 -13.62
CA ALA A 282 -9.28 18.33 -12.64
C ALA A 282 -10.74 18.40 -12.23
N THR A 283 -11.47 17.30 -12.39
CA THR A 283 -12.88 17.21 -12.00
C THR A 283 -13.08 16.11 -10.97
N ILE A 284 -13.56 16.46 -9.78
CA ILE A 284 -13.74 15.52 -8.67
C ILE A 284 -15.23 15.31 -8.47
N PHE A 285 -15.69 14.07 -8.68
CA PHE A 285 -17.06 13.64 -8.42
C PHE A 285 -17.18 13.10 -7.00
N HIS A 286 -18.00 13.75 -6.17
CA HIS A 286 -18.11 13.41 -4.75
C HIS A 286 -19.54 13.40 -4.22
N ASN A 287 -19.74 12.70 -3.10
CA ASN A 287 -20.99 12.77 -2.32
C ASN A 287 -20.88 13.89 -1.28
N ASP A 288 -19.77 13.89 -0.54
CA ASP A 288 -19.40 14.86 0.48
C ASP A 288 -17.87 14.94 0.52
N ILE A 289 -17.32 16.09 0.90
CA ILE A 289 -15.89 16.23 1.19
C ILE A 289 -15.68 16.03 2.69
N ARG A 290 -14.80 15.09 3.05
CA ARG A 290 -14.52 14.73 4.45
C ARG A 290 -13.09 15.10 4.83
N SER A 291 -12.89 16.38 5.11
CA SER A 291 -11.60 16.98 5.48
C SER A 291 -11.53 17.27 6.99
N TYR A 292 -11.59 16.23 7.82
CA TYR A 292 -11.80 16.37 9.27
C TYR A 292 -10.51 16.53 10.09
N GLY A 293 -9.34 16.17 9.55
CA GLY A 293 -8.06 16.28 10.24
C GLY A 293 -7.55 17.73 10.39
N LYS A 294 -6.54 17.94 11.25
CA LYS A 294 -5.94 19.26 11.45
C LYS A 294 -5.34 19.77 10.13
N GLY A 295 -5.86 20.90 9.65
CA GLY A 295 -5.42 21.53 8.40
C GLY A 295 -6.03 20.94 7.12
N PHE A 296 -6.86 19.89 7.22
CA PHE A 296 -7.42 19.23 6.03
C PHE A 296 -8.41 20.12 5.29
N GLU A 297 -9.19 20.93 6.02
CA GLU A 297 -10.11 21.89 5.39
C GLU A 297 -9.35 22.96 4.58
N ARG A 298 -8.24 23.49 5.11
CA ARG A 298 -7.40 24.42 4.36
C ARG A 298 -6.75 23.75 3.15
N PHE A 299 -6.42 22.47 3.28
CA PHE A 299 -5.87 21.67 2.19
C PHE A 299 -6.90 21.43 1.07
N TYR A 300 -8.16 21.18 1.44
CA TYR A 300 -9.29 21.15 0.52
C TYR A 300 -9.48 22.49 -0.20
N GLN A 301 -9.55 23.59 0.55
CA GLN A 301 -9.68 24.94 -0.01
C GLN A 301 -8.52 25.28 -0.95
N ARG A 302 -7.30 24.85 -0.62
CA ARG A 302 -6.15 24.99 -1.53
C ARG A 302 -6.42 24.26 -2.85
N ALA A 303 -6.87 23.00 -2.82
CA ALA A 303 -7.17 22.24 -4.03
C ALA A 303 -8.33 22.86 -4.83
N GLU A 304 -9.41 23.28 -4.16
CA GLU A 304 -10.61 23.88 -4.77
C GLU A 304 -10.31 25.21 -5.47
N ASN A 305 -9.43 26.04 -4.90
CA ASN A 305 -9.10 27.35 -5.45
C ASN A 305 -8.06 27.29 -6.58
N LEU A 306 -7.55 26.11 -6.97
CA LEU A 306 -6.64 25.99 -8.10
C LEU A 306 -7.37 26.20 -9.43
N PRO A 307 -6.76 26.89 -10.42
CA PRO A 307 -7.38 27.08 -11.74
C PRO A 307 -7.73 25.75 -12.41
N GLY A 308 -8.94 25.66 -13.00
CA GLY A 308 -9.37 24.47 -13.73
C GLY A 308 -9.76 23.27 -12.85
N VAL A 309 -9.85 23.45 -11.53
CA VAL A 309 -10.35 22.42 -10.61
C VAL A 309 -11.85 22.60 -10.35
N ARG A 310 -12.60 21.51 -10.39
CA ARG A 310 -14.05 21.49 -10.10
C ARG A 310 -14.40 20.36 -9.15
N PHE A 311 -15.12 20.69 -8.08
CA PHE A 311 -15.75 19.72 -7.20
C PHE A 311 -17.23 19.63 -7.53
N ILE A 312 -17.66 18.47 -8.04
CA ILE A 312 -19.04 18.24 -8.47
C ILE A 312 -19.68 17.25 -7.50
N ARG A 313 -20.70 17.71 -6.78
CA ARG A 313 -21.49 16.86 -5.90
C ARG A 313 -22.45 16.00 -6.72
N SER A 314 -22.02 14.81 -7.11
CA SER A 314 -22.83 13.84 -7.85
C SER A 314 -22.28 12.43 -7.70
N TYR A 315 -23.18 11.44 -7.71
CA TYR A 315 -22.81 10.09 -8.11
C TYR A 315 -22.46 10.10 -9.60
N ALA A 316 -21.32 9.51 -9.95
CA ALA A 316 -20.83 9.43 -11.31
C ALA A 316 -20.76 7.97 -11.76
N SER A 317 -21.04 7.73 -13.04
CA SER A 317 -20.91 6.43 -13.69
C SER A 317 -20.09 6.54 -14.96
N ILE A 318 -19.35 5.50 -15.31
CA ILE A 318 -18.67 5.43 -16.60
C ILE A 318 -19.71 5.34 -17.72
N GLY A 319 -19.56 6.17 -18.75
CA GLY A 319 -20.32 6.13 -19.99
C GLY A 319 -19.71 5.12 -20.95
N LYS A 320 -18.80 5.57 -21.81
CA LYS A 320 -18.13 4.74 -22.82
C LYS A 320 -16.65 5.12 -22.98
N GLU A 321 -15.87 4.20 -23.54
CA GLU A 321 -14.56 4.51 -24.11
C GLU A 321 -14.74 5.00 -25.56
N ILE A 322 -14.07 6.08 -25.90
CA ILE A 322 -14.00 6.59 -27.28
C ILE A 322 -12.94 5.79 -28.03
N PRO A 323 -13.29 5.02 -29.08
CA PRO A 323 -12.37 4.06 -29.69
C PRO A 323 -11.05 4.65 -30.19
N GLU A 324 -11.09 5.86 -30.75
CA GLU A 324 -9.95 6.53 -31.39
C GLU A 324 -8.97 7.12 -30.38
N SER A 325 -9.49 7.87 -29.40
CA SER A 325 -8.67 8.57 -28.41
C SER A 325 -8.37 7.72 -27.18
N LYS A 326 -9.16 6.66 -26.93
CA LYS A 326 -9.21 5.91 -25.66
C LYS A 326 -9.64 6.76 -24.46
N ASN A 327 -10.24 7.92 -24.70
CA ASN A 327 -10.81 8.76 -23.66
C ASN A 327 -12.07 8.13 -23.08
N ILE A 328 -12.39 8.48 -21.85
CA ILE A 328 -13.50 7.89 -21.09
C ILE A 328 -14.54 8.98 -20.85
N THR A 329 -15.79 8.70 -21.19
CA THR A 329 -16.89 9.59 -20.82
C THR A 329 -17.43 9.23 -19.44
N ILE A 330 -17.80 10.25 -18.65
CA ILE A 330 -18.45 10.10 -17.35
C ILE A 330 -19.82 10.77 -17.41
N ARG A 331 -20.84 10.04 -16.94
CA ARG A 331 -22.21 10.54 -16.77
C ARG A 331 -22.45 10.90 -15.31
N TYR A 332 -23.00 12.09 -15.08
CA TYR A 332 -23.29 12.62 -13.74
C TYR A 332 -24.50 13.55 -13.79
N SER A 333 -25.15 13.82 -12.65
CA SER A 333 -26.29 14.73 -12.59
C SER A 333 -25.92 16.02 -11.87
N THR A 334 -26.46 17.13 -12.36
CA THR A 334 -26.37 18.45 -11.74
C THR A 334 -27.78 18.94 -11.39
N ALA A 335 -27.89 19.85 -10.41
CA ALA A 335 -29.18 20.39 -10.01
C ALA A 335 -29.83 21.26 -11.11
N GLU A 336 -29.02 21.96 -11.91
CA GLU A 336 -29.48 22.94 -12.89
C GLU A 336 -29.75 22.32 -14.27
N ASP A 337 -28.83 21.47 -14.75
CA ASP A 337 -28.82 21.00 -16.15
C ASP A 337 -29.22 19.53 -16.29
N GLY A 338 -29.63 18.87 -15.21
CA GLY A 338 -29.95 17.44 -15.21
C GLY A 338 -28.72 16.57 -15.49
N VAL A 339 -28.86 15.54 -16.32
CA VAL A 339 -27.80 14.56 -16.60
C VAL A 339 -26.85 15.10 -17.68
N LYS A 340 -25.57 15.19 -17.34
CA LYS A 340 -24.46 15.54 -18.23
C LYS A 340 -23.62 14.32 -18.55
N GLU A 341 -22.94 14.38 -19.69
CA GLU A 341 -21.87 13.46 -20.08
C GLU A 341 -20.66 14.28 -20.53
N GLU A 342 -19.50 13.98 -19.96
CA GLU A 342 -18.26 14.73 -20.21
C GLU A 342 -17.10 13.75 -20.46
N GLU A 343 -16.20 14.12 -21.37
CA GLU A 343 -15.05 13.31 -21.80
C GLU A 343 -13.78 13.66 -21.01
N PHE A 344 -13.05 12.63 -20.57
CA PHE A 344 -11.80 12.75 -19.82
C PHE A 344 -10.71 11.87 -20.43
N ASP A 345 -9.47 12.36 -20.38
CA ASP A 345 -8.28 11.65 -20.89
C ASP A 345 -7.88 10.50 -19.97
N LEU A 346 -8.10 10.67 -18.67
CA LEU A 346 -7.81 9.72 -17.60
C LEU A 346 -8.88 9.81 -16.49
N VAL A 347 -9.28 8.66 -15.96
CA VAL A 347 -10.20 8.56 -14.83
C VAL A 347 -9.52 7.83 -13.67
N VAL A 348 -9.49 8.47 -12.51
CA VAL A 348 -8.90 7.96 -11.28
C VAL A 348 -10.00 7.55 -10.30
N LEU A 349 -10.06 6.28 -9.99
CA LEU A 349 -10.98 5.73 -9.00
C LEU A 349 -10.39 5.92 -7.60
N SER A 350 -11.00 6.78 -6.80
CA SER A 350 -10.61 6.98 -5.40
C SER A 350 -11.12 5.81 -4.56
N VAL A 351 -10.33 4.74 -4.58
CA VAL A 351 -10.61 3.44 -3.97
C VAL A 351 -10.49 3.49 -2.45
N GLY A 352 -11.41 2.78 -1.80
CA GLY A 352 -11.46 2.64 -0.35
C GLY A 352 -10.39 1.70 0.21
N LEU A 353 -10.33 1.64 1.53
CA LEU A 353 -9.52 0.71 2.30
C LEU A 353 -10.40 -0.43 2.78
N SER A 354 -9.94 -1.66 2.58
CA SER A 354 -10.54 -2.90 3.02
C SER A 354 -9.64 -3.55 4.08
N PRO A 355 -10.18 -4.42 4.95
CA PRO A 355 -9.33 -5.20 5.85
C PRO A 355 -8.33 -6.05 5.05
N PRO A 356 -7.21 -6.48 5.67
CA PRO A 356 -6.27 -7.41 5.07
C PRO A 356 -6.99 -8.63 4.45
N ALA A 357 -6.57 -9.07 3.26
CA ALA A 357 -7.21 -10.20 2.57
C ALA A 357 -7.21 -11.49 3.42
N ASP A 358 -6.19 -11.65 4.26
CA ASP A 358 -5.97 -12.76 5.17
C ASP A 358 -6.46 -12.49 6.61
N ALA A 359 -7.21 -11.40 6.86
CA ALA A 359 -7.64 -11.00 8.20
C ALA A 359 -8.31 -12.12 9.01
N LYS A 360 -9.16 -12.95 8.37
CA LYS A 360 -9.81 -14.10 9.03
C LYS A 360 -8.82 -15.19 9.43
N VAL A 361 -7.84 -15.48 8.57
CA VAL A 361 -6.80 -16.46 8.85
C VAL A 361 -5.90 -15.96 9.98
N MET A 362 -5.52 -14.69 9.93
CA MET A 362 -4.77 -14.01 10.98
C MET A 362 -5.54 -14.05 12.31
N ALA A 363 -6.82 -13.69 12.32
CA ALA A 363 -7.65 -13.74 13.52
C ALA A 363 -7.67 -15.14 14.15
N GLY A 364 -7.76 -16.20 13.33
CA GLY A 364 -7.65 -17.58 13.80
C GLY A 364 -6.28 -17.92 14.41
N LYS A 365 -5.18 -17.53 13.75
CA LYS A 365 -3.80 -17.79 14.23
C LYS A 365 -3.50 -17.09 15.56
N PHE A 366 -3.95 -15.84 15.70
CA PHE A 366 -3.70 -15.04 16.90
C PHE A 366 -4.80 -15.19 17.96
N GLY A 367 -5.92 -15.87 17.67
CA GLY A 367 -7.03 -16.03 18.60
C GLY A 367 -7.72 -14.71 18.96
N ILE A 368 -7.83 -13.79 18.01
CA ILE A 368 -8.50 -12.49 18.19
C ILE A 368 -9.85 -12.46 17.45
N ALA A 369 -10.75 -11.59 17.90
CA ALA A 369 -12.02 -11.34 17.23
C ALA A 369 -11.89 -10.24 16.17
N LEU A 370 -12.67 -10.39 15.09
CA LEU A 370 -12.90 -9.33 14.11
C LEU A 370 -14.26 -8.66 14.37
N ASP A 371 -14.39 -7.42 13.94
CA ASP A 371 -15.67 -6.72 13.92
C ASP A 371 -16.56 -7.20 12.75
N SER A 372 -17.77 -6.65 12.63
CA SER A 372 -18.71 -7.01 11.56
C SER A 372 -18.25 -6.61 10.14
N ARG A 373 -17.16 -5.84 10.03
CA ARG A 373 -16.57 -5.34 8.79
C ARG A 373 -15.27 -6.06 8.43
N GLY A 374 -14.80 -6.97 9.30
CA GLY A 374 -13.58 -7.75 9.09
C GLY A 374 -12.30 -7.07 9.57
N PHE A 375 -12.38 -5.93 10.23
CA PHE A 375 -11.25 -5.29 10.93
C PHE A 375 -11.08 -5.91 12.32
N CYS A 376 -9.96 -5.63 12.98
CA CYS A 376 -9.74 -6.08 14.36
C CYS A 376 -10.82 -5.51 15.29
N LYS A 377 -11.46 -6.37 16.08
CA LYS A 377 -12.36 -5.91 17.14
C LYS A 377 -11.53 -5.35 18.31
N THR A 378 -11.67 -4.07 18.58
CA THR A 378 -10.93 -3.36 19.62
C THR A 378 -11.75 -3.21 20.91
N ASN A 379 -11.06 -2.96 22.03
CA ASN A 379 -11.68 -2.56 23.28
C ASN A 379 -12.12 -1.07 23.19
N PRO A 380 -13.39 -0.72 23.41
CA PRO A 380 -13.86 0.68 23.32
C PRO A 380 -13.19 1.64 24.31
N VAL A 381 -12.65 1.14 25.43
CA VAL A 381 -11.96 1.95 26.45
C VAL A 381 -10.47 2.12 26.12
N ASN A 382 -9.86 1.10 25.53
CA ASN A 382 -8.49 1.13 25.06
C ASN A 382 -8.41 0.56 23.64
N PRO A 383 -8.50 1.40 22.59
CA PRO A 383 -8.61 0.91 21.22
C PRO A 383 -7.38 0.12 20.74
N MET A 384 -6.26 0.17 21.46
CA MET A 384 -5.05 -0.59 21.12
C MET A 384 -5.15 -2.05 21.55
N GLU A 385 -6.08 -2.39 22.44
CA GLU A 385 -6.27 -3.77 22.90
C GLU A 385 -7.17 -4.56 21.94
N THR A 386 -6.74 -5.78 21.64
CA THR A 386 -7.58 -6.77 20.96
C THR A 386 -8.47 -7.51 21.97
N SER A 387 -9.24 -8.49 21.49
CA SER A 387 -10.01 -9.39 22.37
C SER A 387 -9.15 -10.42 23.13
N ARG A 388 -7.84 -10.53 22.85
CA ARG A 388 -6.93 -11.46 23.53
C ARG A 388 -5.90 -10.67 24.34
N PRO A 389 -5.86 -10.83 25.67
CA PRO A 389 -4.85 -10.18 26.51
C PRO A 389 -3.42 -10.45 26.03
N GLY A 390 -2.56 -9.43 26.08
CA GLY A 390 -1.17 -9.50 25.60
C GLY A 390 -1.01 -9.37 24.08
N ILE A 391 -2.12 -9.29 23.32
CA ILE A 391 -2.12 -8.97 21.90
C ILE A 391 -2.79 -7.61 21.69
N PHE A 392 -2.04 -6.71 21.07
CA PHE A 392 -2.43 -5.34 20.74
C PHE A 392 -2.57 -5.16 19.23
N VAL A 393 -3.19 -4.07 18.81
CA VAL A 393 -3.38 -3.72 17.40
C VAL A 393 -3.05 -2.25 17.17
N SER A 394 -2.44 -1.95 16.03
CA SER A 394 -2.17 -0.57 15.61
C SER A 394 -2.45 -0.37 14.12
N GLY A 395 -2.64 0.90 13.75
CA GLY A 395 -2.83 1.32 12.38
C GLY A 395 -4.15 0.84 11.77
N ALA A 396 -4.16 0.80 10.43
CA ALA A 396 -5.36 0.61 9.62
C ALA A 396 -6.08 -0.74 9.80
N PHE A 397 -5.52 -1.68 10.57
CA PHE A 397 -6.22 -2.92 10.91
C PHE A 397 -7.33 -2.71 11.95
N GLN A 398 -7.30 -1.60 12.69
CA GLN A 398 -8.42 -1.15 13.54
C GLN A 398 -9.58 -0.57 12.72
N GLY A 399 -9.29 -0.11 11.50
CA GLY A 399 -10.23 0.57 10.62
C GLY A 399 -9.51 1.59 9.75
N PRO A 400 -10.18 2.12 8.69
CA PRO A 400 -9.56 3.09 7.80
C PRO A 400 -9.12 4.36 8.54
N MET A 401 -7.86 4.74 8.40
CA MET A 401 -7.24 5.91 9.05
C MET A 401 -6.05 6.42 8.24
N ASP A 402 -5.59 7.63 8.54
CA ASP A 402 -4.42 8.22 7.89
C ASP A 402 -3.08 7.84 8.55
N ILE A 403 -1.97 8.39 8.03
CA ILE A 403 -0.61 8.13 8.52
C ILE A 403 -0.42 8.69 9.94
N PRO A 404 -0.73 9.97 10.24
CA PRO A 404 -0.67 10.48 11.61
C PRO A 404 -1.46 9.64 12.62
N GLU A 405 -2.69 9.28 12.31
CA GLU A 405 -3.51 8.42 13.16
C GLU A 405 -2.84 7.05 13.36
N SER A 406 -2.32 6.45 12.27
CA SER A 406 -1.59 5.17 12.35
C SER A 406 -0.37 5.26 13.28
N VAL A 407 0.43 6.33 13.18
CA VAL A 407 1.60 6.56 14.05
C VAL A 407 1.18 6.75 15.50
N VAL A 408 0.11 7.50 15.78
CA VAL A 408 -0.41 7.67 17.15
C VAL A 408 -0.84 6.34 17.76
N THR A 409 -1.57 5.52 16.99
CA THR A 409 -1.98 4.19 17.48
C THR A 409 -0.78 3.26 17.65
N ALA A 410 0.26 3.38 16.84
CA ALA A 410 1.46 2.59 16.99
C ALA A 410 2.24 2.91 18.26
N SER A 411 2.36 4.19 18.64
CA SER A 411 3.01 4.60 19.89
C SER A 411 2.16 4.31 21.12
N GLY A 412 0.84 4.18 20.96
CA GLY A 412 -0.07 3.82 22.04
C GLY A 412 -0.16 2.32 22.33
N ALA A 413 0.14 1.48 21.33
CA ALA A 413 0.15 0.02 21.41
C ALA A 413 1.51 -0.52 21.87
#